data_AF-A0AA87IE15-F1
#
_entry.id   AF-A0AA87IE15-F1
#
_cell.length_a   1.000
_cell.length_b   1.000
_cell.length_c   1.000
_cell.angle_alpha   90.00
_cell.angle_beta   90.00
_cell.angle_gamma   90.00
#
_symmetry.space_group_name_H-M   'P 1'
#
loop_
_entity.id
_entity.type
_entity.pdbx_description
1 polymer ?
#
loop_
_entity_poly.entity_id
_entity_poly.type
_entity_poly.pdbx_seq_one_letter_code
_entity_poly.pdbx_strand_id
1 'polypeptide(L)'
;MLAAKILQPDANQDYLTVSGKLPDILKSLLKRIGLDSVFTVDSSDASTLSNWMFQNPRYVDAYTGFRNLLASCGRRLDFQAKDNHILLGITPVGIIDNTIDSDLVDFKAETNRRAVNHLIGLGSQELKNRLVVNYFADATGVVSQTQTLVGADEVCATYDYSNADLGTLQSETKKHLQELQTGGSVEVSLSDEVGDGLRVDDKIVAADHASGVNVTAVVTKRIVKIDSGILASTFEVGLPVQSANANYSGSSSSSSGSAGGGVSLTAGRGLSISGGTINAEVASEDLDAVRQVAESANKTASGSRRRSAKRIRPPRMR
;
A
#
# COMPACT_ATOMS: atom_id res chain seq x y z
N MET A 1 -16.50 -8.58 -8.28
CA MET A 1 -16.54 -10.05 -8.09
C MET A 1 -15.14 -10.65 -7.96
N LEU A 2 -14.23 -10.46 -8.93
CA LEU A 2 -12.85 -10.98 -8.82
C LEU A 2 -12.10 -10.47 -7.58
N ALA A 3 -12.15 -9.16 -7.31
CA ALA A 3 -11.51 -8.56 -6.12
C ALA A 3 -12.08 -9.04 -4.78
N ALA A 4 -13.22 -9.74 -4.78
CA ALA A 4 -13.85 -10.30 -3.58
C ALA A 4 -13.51 -11.79 -3.36
N LYS A 5 -12.68 -12.38 -4.21
CA LYS A 5 -12.21 -13.77 -4.12
C LYS A 5 -10.71 -13.78 -3.93
N ILE A 6 -10.21 -14.67 -3.08
CA ILE A 6 -8.78 -14.79 -2.78
C ILE A 6 -8.20 -16.01 -3.49
N LEU A 7 -7.09 -15.78 -4.20
CA LEU A 7 -6.16 -16.82 -4.64
C LEU A 7 -5.21 -17.14 -3.50
N GLN A 8 -5.13 -18.41 -3.14
CA GLN A 8 -4.34 -18.92 -2.03
C GLN A 8 -3.61 -20.21 -2.43
N PRO A 9 -2.52 -20.59 -1.73
CA PRO A 9 -1.83 -21.86 -1.95
C PRO A 9 -2.74 -23.07 -1.83
N ASP A 10 -2.33 -24.18 -2.44
CA ASP A 10 -2.94 -25.48 -2.19
C ASP A 10 -2.67 -25.96 -0.76
N ALA A 11 -3.49 -26.90 -0.29
CA ALA A 11 -3.28 -27.50 1.03
C ALA A 11 -1.87 -28.09 1.11
N ASN A 12 -1.16 -27.76 2.19
CA ASN A 12 0.23 -28.17 2.43
C ASN A 12 1.25 -27.65 1.40
N GLN A 13 0.94 -26.58 0.66
CA GLN A 13 1.89 -25.90 -0.23
C GLN A 13 2.23 -24.50 0.29
N ASP A 14 3.50 -24.10 0.10
CA ASP A 14 3.95 -22.77 0.48
C ASP A 14 3.36 -21.70 -0.44
N TYR A 15 3.25 -21.96 -1.73
CA TYR A 15 2.76 -20.98 -2.71
C TYR A 15 1.78 -21.61 -3.69
N LEU A 16 0.90 -20.79 -4.25
CA LEU A 16 0.14 -21.17 -5.44
C LEU A 16 1.04 -21.01 -6.65
N THR A 17 1.30 -22.10 -7.37
CA THR A 17 2.16 -22.13 -8.56
C THR A 17 1.34 -22.52 -9.78
N VAL A 18 1.54 -21.82 -10.89
CA VAL A 18 0.83 -22.08 -12.15
C VAL A 18 1.81 -22.18 -13.32
N SER A 19 1.46 -23.05 -14.26
CA SER A 19 2.20 -23.30 -15.50
C SER A 19 1.22 -23.62 -16.62
N GLY A 20 1.57 -23.27 -17.85
CA GLY A 20 0.76 -23.53 -19.04
C GLY A 20 0.42 -22.25 -19.81
N LYS A 21 -0.57 -22.35 -20.69
CA LYS A 21 -1.06 -21.22 -21.49
C LYS A 21 -1.88 -20.27 -20.62
N LEU A 22 -1.76 -18.96 -20.85
CA LEU A 22 -2.47 -17.95 -20.05
C LEU A 22 -4.00 -18.18 -20.01
N PRO A 23 -4.70 -18.45 -21.13
CA PRO A 23 -6.13 -18.74 -21.07
C PRO A 23 -6.48 -19.93 -20.17
N ASP A 24 -5.69 -20.99 -20.21
CA ASP A 24 -5.93 -22.22 -19.44
C ASP A 24 -5.65 -21.99 -17.95
N ILE A 25 -4.62 -21.21 -17.62
CA ILE A 25 -4.33 -20.78 -16.25
C ILE A 25 -5.52 -19.97 -15.71
N LEU A 26 -5.99 -18.94 -16.42
CA LEU A 26 -7.11 -18.10 -15.95
C LEU A 26 -8.39 -18.92 -15.78
N LYS A 27 -8.71 -19.84 -16.71
CA LYS A 27 -9.86 -20.75 -16.58
C LYS A 27 -9.76 -21.63 -15.34
N SER A 28 -8.58 -22.20 -15.08
CA SER A 28 -8.34 -23.03 -13.90
C SER A 28 -8.50 -22.21 -12.60
N LEU A 29 -7.97 -20.99 -12.56
CA LEU A 29 -8.09 -20.10 -11.40
C LEU A 29 -9.53 -19.62 -11.18
N LEU A 30 -10.30 -19.33 -12.23
CA LEU A 30 -11.72 -18.99 -12.13
C LEU A 30 -12.53 -20.15 -11.55
N LYS A 31 -12.29 -21.37 -12.03
CA LYS A 31 -12.93 -22.59 -11.50
C LYS A 31 -12.55 -22.81 -10.04
N ARG A 32 -11.27 -22.62 -9.68
CA ARG A 32 -10.78 -22.70 -8.30
C ARG A 32 -11.56 -21.78 -7.35
N ILE A 33 -11.88 -20.56 -7.78
CA ILE A 33 -12.60 -19.57 -6.94
C ILE A 33 -14.13 -19.61 -7.12
N GLY A 34 -14.65 -20.55 -7.91
CA GLY A 34 -16.07 -20.77 -8.15
C GLY A 34 -16.74 -19.65 -8.94
N LEU A 35 -16.04 -19.09 -9.93
CA LEU A 35 -16.52 -18.00 -10.79
C LEU A 35 -16.61 -18.38 -12.28
N ASP A 36 -16.38 -19.63 -12.63
CA ASP A 36 -16.42 -20.18 -14.00
C ASP A 36 -17.83 -20.25 -14.61
N SER A 37 -18.88 -20.04 -13.81
CA SER A 37 -20.26 -19.89 -14.30
C SER A 37 -20.61 -18.46 -14.73
N VAL A 38 -19.82 -17.46 -14.32
CA VAL A 38 -20.08 -16.03 -14.62
C VAL A 38 -19.03 -15.49 -15.59
N PHE A 39 -17.79 -15.93 -15.43
CA PHE A 39 -16.67 -15.50 -16.24
C PHE A 39 -16.24 -16.58 -17.23
N THR A 40 -16.05 -16.19 -18.47
CA THR A 40 -15.36 -16.98 -19.50
C THR A 40 -14.02 -16.33 -19.82
N VAL A 41 -13.12 -17.04 -20.49
CA VAL A 41 -11.79 -16.52 -20.85
C VAL A 41 -11.59 -16.70 -22.33
N ASP A 42 -11.17 -15.62 -23.00
CA ASP A 42 -10.79 -15.64 -24.39
C ASP A 42 -9.59 -16.58 -24.60
N SER A 43 -9.68 -17.45 -25.60
CA SER A 43 -8.67 -18.48 -25.87
C SER A 43 -7.70 -18.14 -26.99
N SER A 44 -7.71 -16.90 -27.50
CA SER A 44 -6.89 -16.51 -28.65
C SER A 44 -5.41 -16.28 -28.29
N ASP A 45 -5.10 -15.92 -27.05
CA ASP A 45 -3.72 -15.72 -26.62
C ASP A 45 -2.96 -17.05 -26.47
N ALA A 46 -1.75 -17.10 -27.01
CA ALA A 46 -0.91 -18.29 -27.05
C ALA A 46 0.28 -18.26 -26.07
N SER A 47 0.43 -17.19 -25.27
CA SER A 47 1.55 -17.05 -24.35
C SER A 47 1.51 -18.09 -23.24
N THR A 48 2.69 -18.49 -22.77
CA THR A 48 2.87 -19.53 -21.74
C THR A 48 3.71 -19.04 -20.58
N LEU A 49 3.40 -19.52 -19.38
CA LEU A 49 4.21 -19.35 -18.18
C LEU A 49 4.66 -20.70 -17.64
N SER A 50 5.80 -20.72 -16.96
CA SER A 50 6.32 -21.87 -16.24
C SER A 50 6.69 -21.49 -14.81
N ASN A 51 6.22 -22.28 -13.85
CA ASN A 51 6.53 -22.15 -12.43
C ASN A 51 6.30 -20.74 -11.87
N TRP A 52 5.28 -20.05 -12.37
CA TRP A 52 4.95 -18.71 -11.88
C TRP A 52 4.27 -18.84 -10.52
N MET A 53 4.70 -18.06 -9.52
CA MET A 53 4.27 -18.19 -8.12
C MET A 53 3.59 -16.92 -7.60
N PHE A 54 2.42 -17.09 -6.98
CA PHE A 54 1.78 -16.05 -6.15
C PHE A 54 2.53 -15.94 -4.82
N GLN A 55 3.66 -15.22 -4.80
CA GLN A 55 4.55 -15.15 -3.63
C GLN A 55 4.37 -13.89 -2.79
N ASN A 56 4.02 -12.77 -3.42
CA ASN A 56 3.81 -11.52 -2.69
C ASN A 56 2.72 -10.67 -3.38
N PRO A 57 1.53 -10.57 -2.78
CA PRO A 57 1.14 -11.31 -1.57
C PRO A 57 0.90 -12.80 -1.87
N ARG A 58 1.26 -13.67 -0.91
CA ARG A 58 0.96 -15.12 -0.94
C ARG A 58 -0.54 -15.40 -1.06
N TYR A 59 -1.35 -14.52 -0.49
CA TYR A 59 -2.81 -14.48 -0.59
C TYR A 59 -3.19 -13.18 -1.28
N VAL A 60 -3.67 -13.27 -2.51
CA VAL A 60 -3.99 -12.10 -3.34
C VAL A 60 -5.45 -12.18 -3.77
N ASP A 61 -6.12 -11.05 -3.88
CA ASP A 61 -7.43 -11.05 -4.54
C ASP A 61 -7.28 -11.43 -6.03
N ALA A 62 -8.29 -12.07 -6.61
CA ALA A 62 -8.17 -12.62 -7.96
C ALA A 62 -8.00 -11.55 -9.04
N TYR A 63 -8.51 -10.33 -8.83
CA TYR A 63 -8.35 -9.25 -9.80
C TYR A 63 -6.89 -8.80 -9.86
N THR A 64 -6.31 -8.48 -8.70
CA THR A 64 -4.90 -8.10 -8.58
C THR A 64 -3.98 -9.25 -9.01
N GLY A 65 -4.30 -10.48 -8.60
CA GLY A 65 -3.53 -11.67 -8.97
C GLY A 65 -3.48 -11.91 -10.49
N PHE A 66 -4.60 -11.76 -11.19
CA PHE A 66 -4.65 -11.91 -12.64
C PHE A 66 -3.86 -10.80 -13.35
N ARG A 67 -4.02 -9.54 -12.91
CA ARG A 67 -3.24 -8.43 -13.48
C ARG A 67 -1.74 -8.64 -13.31
N ASN A 68 -1.27 -9.03 -12.12
CA ASN A 68 0.15 -9.29 -11.86
C ASN A 68 0.71 -10.43 -12.74
N LEU A 69 -0.05 -11.51 -12.87
CA LEU A 69 0.33 -12.65 -13.69
C LEU A 69 0.44 -12.26 -15.17
N LEU A 70 -0.56 -11.57 -15.71
CA LEU A 70 -0.58 -11.12 -17.10
C LEU A 70 0.50 -10.06 -17.36
N ALA A 71 0.73 -9.14 -16.44
CA ALA A 71 1.77 -8.13 -16.55
C ALA A 71 3.18 -8.74 -16.70
N SER A 72 3.46 -9.87 -16.03
CA SER A 72 4.75 -10.56 -16.15
C SER A 72 5.07 -11.09 -17.55
N CYS A 73 4.07 -11.13 -18.45
CA CYS A 73 4.22 -11.53 -19.85
C CYS A 73 3.78 -10.44 -20.83
N GLY A 74 3.71 -9.17 -20.39
CA GLY A 74 3.37 -8.04 -21.25
C GLY A 74 1.91 -8.02 -21.71
N ARG A 75 1.02 -8.65 -20.92
CA ARG A 75 -0.43 -8.70 -21.15
C ARG A 75 -1.18 -7.91 -20.09
N ARG A 76 -2.40 -7.48 -20.43
CA ARG A 76 -3.38 -6.90 -19.50
C ARG A 76 -4.68 -7.70 -19.50
N LEU A 77 -5.48 -7.47 -18.47
CA LEU A 77 -6.81 -8.07 -18.30
C LEU A 77 -7.90 -7.12 -18.80
N ASP A 78 -8.61 -7.51 -19.85
CA ASP A 78 -9.78 -6.77 -20.36
C ASP A 78 -11.09 -7.51 -20.00
N PHE A 79 -12.20 -6.77 -19.97
CA PHE A 79 -13.53 -7.31 -19.67
C PHE A 79 -14.50 -6.96 -20.78
N GLN A 80 -15.27 -7.94 -21.25
CA GLN A 80 -16.34 -7.73 -22.21
C GLN A 80 -17.60 -8.46 -21.76
N ALA A 81 -18.73 -7.75 -21.68
CA ALA A 81 -20.03 -8.40 -21.50
C ALA A 81 -20.44 -9.05 -22.83
N LYS A 82 -20.60 -10.38 -22.83
CA LYS A 82 -20.95 -11.15 -24.03
C LYS A 82 -21.78 -12.37 -23.66
N ASP A 83 -22.88 -12.60 -24.37
CA ASP A 83 -23.72 -13.80 -24.24
C ASP A 83 -24.13 -14.11 -22.79
N ASN A 84 -24.55 -13.07 -22.05
CA ASN A 84 -24.93 -13.13 -20.64
C ASN A 84 -23.81 -13.58 -19.66
N HIS A 85 -22.57 -13.57 -20.12
CA HIS A 85 -21.35 -13.81 -19.33
C HIS A 85 -20.41 -12.62 -19.44
N ILE A 86 -19.37 -12.62 -18.59
CA ILE A 86 -18.25 -11.68 -18.71
C ILE A 86 -17.06 -12.44 -19.32
N LEU A 87 -16.68 -12.08 -20.53
CA LEU A 87 -15.48 -12.58 -21.19
C LEU A 87 -14.26 -11.81 -20.68
N LEU A 88 -13.29 -12.54 -20.11
CA LEU A 88 -11.97 -12.03 -19.78
C LEU A 88 -11.07 -12.09 -21.01
N GLY A 89 -10.67 -10.92 -21.49
CA GLY A 89 -9.68 -10.76 -22.55
C GLY A 89 -8.26 -10.79 -22.00
N ILE A 90 -7.36 -11.42 -22.75
CA ILE A 90 -5.92 -11.36 -22.53
C ILE A 90 -5.34 -10.58 -23.69
N THR A 91 -4.96 -9.32 -23.45
CA THR A 91 -4.61 -8.39 -24.53
C THR A 91 -3.19 -7.88 -24.34
N PRO A 92 -2.39 -7.68 -25.42
CA PRO A 92 -1.12 -6.99 -25.31
C PRO A 92 -1.28 -5.62 -24.65
N VAL A 93 -0.38 -5.28 -23.72
CA VAL A 93 -0.31 -3.95 -23.13
C VAL A 93 -0.08 -2.92 -24.23
N GLY A 94 -0.95 -1.91 -24.31
CA GLY A 94 -0.80 -0.78 -25.21
C GLY A 94 0.31 0.15 -24.70
N ILE A 95 1.07 0.72 -25.63
CA ILE A 95 2.08 1.73 -25.33
C ILE A 95 1.74 2.95 -26.17
N ILE A 96 1.40 4.04 -25.49
CA ILE A 96 1.31 5.36 -26.11
C ILE A 96 2.66 6.03 -25.87
N ASP A 97 3.39 6.28 -26.95
CA ASP A 97 4.56 7.14 -26.92
C ASP A 97 4.17 8.56 -27.33
N ASN A 98 5.13 9.48 -27.18
CA ASN A 98 5.01 10.93 -27.37
C ASN A 98 4.72 11.34 -28.83
N THR A 99 3.97 10.54 -29.60
CA THR A 99 3.50 10.82 -30.97
C THR A 99 2.10 11.39 -31.03
N ILE A 100 1.47 11.68 -29.90
CA ILE A 100 0.19 12.40 -29.88
C ILE A 100 0.50 13.89 -29.93
N ASP A 101 -0.06 14.56 -30.94
CA ASP A 101 0.08 15.99 -31.18
C ASP A 101 -0.13 16.78 -29.88
N SER A 102 0.77 17.72 -29.58
CA SER A 102 0.81 18.46 -28.31
C SER A 102 -0.46 19.27 -28.01
N ASP A 103 -1.37 19.37 -28.99
CA ASP A 103 -2.67 20.02 -28.89
C ASP A 103 -3.74 19.12 -28.25
N LEU A 104 -3.49 17.80 -28.10
CA LEU A 104 -4.48 16.80 -27.66
C LEU A 104 -4.21 16.23 -26.26
N VAL A 105 -3.08 16.55 -25.62
CA VAL A 105 -2.67 16.01 -24.32
C VAL A 105 -1.97 17.07 -23.48
N ASP A 106 -2.58 17.46 -22.36
CA ASP A 106 -1.90 18.23 -21.32
C ASP A 106 -1.20 17.25 -20.37
N PHE A 107 0.13 17.32 -20.34
CA PHE A 107 0.96 16.53 -19.43
C PHE A 107 1.58 17.44 -18.37
N LYS A 108 1.47 17.02 -17.11
CA LYS A 108 2.23 17.59 -16.01
C LYS A 108 3.00 16.47 -15.31
N ALA A 109 4.31 16.40 -15.53
CA ALA A 109 5.19 15.61 -14.66
C ALA A 109 5.83 16.47 -13.60
N GLU A 110 5.85 15.95 -12.39
CA GLU A 110 6.68 16.45 -11.30
C GLU A 110 7.75 15.39 -11.04
N THR A 111 9.04 15.72 -11.21
CA THR A 111 10.12 14.76 -10.92
C THR A 111 10.55 14.88 -9.46
N ASN A 112 10.57 13.76 -8.73
CA ASN A 112 11.20 13.70 -7.41
C ASN A 112 12.71 13.43 -7.55
N ARG A 113 13.51 14.49 -7.48
CA ARG A 113 14.97 14.42 -7.62
C ARG A 113 15.71 13.95 -6.35
N ARG A 114 15.01 13.77 -5.23
CA ARG A 114 15.56 13.29 -3.95
C ARG A 114 14.68 12.20 -3.34
N ALA A 115 14.32 11.20 -4.15
CA ALA A 115 13.67 10.00 -3.66
C ALA A 115 14.56 9.29 -2.62
N VAL A 116 13.94 8.67 -1.62
CA VAL A 116 14.64 7.81 -0.65
C VAL A 116 15.37 6.74 -1.43
N ASN A 117 16.69 6.62 -1.28
CA ASN A 117 17.50 5.64 -1.99
C ASN A 117 18.26 4.70 -1.06
N HIS A 118 18.06 4.84 0.26
CA HIS A 118 18.50 3.88 1.27
C HIS A 118 17.35 3.65 2.25
N LEU A 119 16.86 2.41 2.35
CA LEU A 119 15.83 2.02 3.30
C LEU A 119 16.36 1.00 4.31
N ILE A 120 16.27 1.35 5.58
CA ILE A 120 16.62 0.49 6.71
C ILE A 120 15.35 -0.19 7.21
N GLY A 121 15.20 -1.48 6.90
CA GLY A 121 14.11 -2.32 7.38
C GLY A 121 14.39 -2.82 8.79
N LEU A 122 13.46 -2.59 9.71
CA LEU A 122 13.56 -2.94 11.12
C LEU A 122 12.53 -4.01 11.48
N GLY A 123 12.98 -5.25 11.68
CA GLY A 123 12.13 -6.41 11.94
C GLY A 123 11.96 -6.74 13.41
N SER A 124 11.63 -8.01 13.66
CA SER A 124 11.49 -8.57 15.00
C SER A 124 12.76 -8.55 15.84
N GLN A 125 12.61 -8.91 17.12
CA GLN A 125 13.63 -8.80 18.18
C GLN A 125 13.89 -7.34 18.59
N GLU A 126 14.69 -7.14 19.63
CA GLU A 126 14.90 -5.84 20.24
C GLU A 126 16.37 -5.47 20.37
N LEU A 127 16.64 -4.16 20.45
CA LEU A 127 17.97 -3.58 20.70
C LEU A 127 19.03 -4.17 19.76
N LYS A 128 20.13 -4.68 20.31
CA LYS A 128 21.25 -5.29 19.57
C LYS A 128 20.86 -6.51 18.75
N ASN A 129 19.74 -7.16 19.10
CA ASN A 129 19.28 -8.38 18.43
C ASN A 129 18.24 -8.07 17.35
N ARG A 130 17.74 -6.83 17.27
CA ARG A 130 16.73 -6.43 16.30
C ARG A 130 17.19 -6.80 14.89
N LEU A 131 16.33 -7.46 14.13
CA LEU A 131 16.61 -7.76 12.73
C LEU A 131 16.66 -6.45 11.96
N VAL A 132 17.76 -6.23 11.24
CA VAL A 132 17.97 -5.05 10.41
C VAL A 132 18.40 -5.49 9.02
N VAL A 133 17.76 -4.94 8.00
CA VAL A 133 18.16 -5.11 6.60
C VAL A 133 18.32 -3.74 5.95
N ASN A 134 19.28 -3.61 5.05
CA ASN A 134 19.49 -2.39 4.29
C ASN A 134 19.28 -2.70 2.81
N TYR A 135 18.47 -1.89 2.15
CA TYR A 135 18.33 -1.87 0.70
C TYR A 135 18.66 -0.49 0.17
N PHE A 136 19.20 -0.46 -1.04
CA PHE A 136 19.64 0.72 -1.74
C PHE A 136 19.04 0.75 -3.14
N ALA A 137 18.69 1.94 -3.61
CA ALA A 137 18.33 2.17 -5.00
C ALA A 137 19.47 2.92 -5.70
N ASP A 138 19.83 2.48 -6.91
CA ASP A 138 20.79 3.21 -7.73
C ASP A 138 20.17 4.41 -8.46
N ALA A 139 20.98 5.13 -9.25
CA ALA A 139 20.53 6.29 -10.02
C ALA A 139 19.40 5.98 -11.02
N THR A 140 19.19 4.70 -11.35
CA THR A 140 18.11 4.23 -12.23
C THR A 140 16.89 3.70 -11.46
N GLY A 141 16.93 3.71 -10.12
CA GLY A 141 15.86 3.21 -9.25
C GLY A 141 15.85 1.69 -9.09
N VAL A 142 16.93 0.99 -9.48
CA VAL A 142 17.03 -0.46 -9.29
C VAL A 142 17.43 -0.75 -7.86
N VAL A 143 16.60 -1.52 -7.16
CA VAL A 143 16.79 -1.83 -5.74
C VAL A 143 17.67 -3.08 -5.53
N SER A 144 18.74 -2.93 -4.76
CA SER A 144 19.68 -3.99 -4.39
C SER A 144 20.21 -3.82 -2.96
N GLN A 145 21.13 -4.68 -2.52
CA GLN A 145 21.85 -4.52 -1.24
C GLN A 145 23.20 -3.79 -1.41
N THR A 146 23.47 -3.25 -2.60
CA THR A 146 24.71 -2.54 -2.90
C THR A 146 24.46 -1.04 -2.89
N GLN A 147 25.13 -0.34 -1.99
CA GLN A 147 25.07 1.13 -1.93
C GLN A 147 25.86 1.73 -3.09
N THR A 148 25.20 2.56 -3.89
CA THR A 148 25.80 3.27 -5.04
C THR A 148 25.76 4.79 -4.87
N LEU A 149 24.81 5.30 -4.08
CA LEU A 149 24.69 6.72 -3.72
C LEU A 149 25.14 6.91 -2.26
N VAL A 150 25.98 7.92 -2.01
CA VAL A 150 26.64 8.16 -0.72
C VAL A 150 26.66 9.65 -0.38
N GLY A 151 26.82 9.98 0.90
CA GLY A 151 27.00 11.36 1.35
C GLY A 151 25.76 12.21 1.10
N ALA A 152 25.91 13.34 0.39
CA ALA A 152 24.80 14.26 0.13
C ALA A 152 23.74 13.69 -0.83
N ASP A 153 24.12 12.68 -1.62
CA ASP A 153 23.26 12.00 -2.59
C ASP A 153 22.51 10.81 -1.97
N GLU A 154 22.93 10.37 -0.77
CA GLU A 154 22.21 9.35 0.00
C GLU A 154 21.00 9.98 0.71
N VAL A 155 19.81 9.43 0.43
CA VAL A 155 18.56 9.82 1.11
C VAL A 155 18.06 8.59 1.86
N CYS A 156 18.26 8.58 3.17
CA CYS A 156 17.97 7.44 4.04
C CYS A 156 16.63 7.58 4.77
N ALA A 157 15.89 6.48 4.88
CA ALA A 157 14.68 6.36 5.69
C ALA A 157 14.62 5.00 6.40
N THR A 158 13.68 4.85 7.34
CA THR A 158 13.41 3.59 8.04
C THR A 158 12.05 3.01 7.67
N TYR A 159 11.95 1.68 7.68
CA TYR A 159 10.70 0.94 7.53
C TYR A 159 10.55 -0.02 8.71
N ASP A 160 9.62 0.26 9.61
CA ASP A 160 9.40 -0.54 10.81
C ASP A 160 8.37 -1.65 10.55
N TYR A 161 8.85 -2.89 10.56
CA TYR A 161 8.02 -4.09 10.48
C TYR A 161 8.36 -5.04 11.63
N SER A 162 8.18 -4.54 12.86
CA SER A 162 8.58 -5.15 14.15
C SER A 162 8.17 -6.60 14.41
N ASN A 163 7.26 -7.21 13.64
CA ASN A 163 6.86 -8.62 13.79
C ASN A 163 7.37 -9.51 12.65
N ALA A 164 8.09 -8.97 11.67
CA ALA A 164 8.62 -9.73 10.55
C ALA A 164 9.84 -10.58 10.94
N ASP A 165 9.87 -11.81 10.42
CA ASP A 165 11.09 -12.60 10.33
C ASP A 165 12.03 -12.03 9.25
N LEU A 166 13.25 -12.58 9.16
CA LEU A 166 14.28 -12.07 8.26
C LEU A 166 13.84 -12.11 6.78
N GLY A 167 13.21 -13.19 6.33
CA GLY A 167 12.82 -13.35 4.94
C GLY A 167 11.70 -12.37 4.54
N THR A 168 10.69 -12.23 5.40
CA THR A 168 9.59 -11.27 5.23
C THR A 168 10.11 -9.84 5.23
N LEU A 169 11.01 -9.51 6.16
CA LEU A 169 11.62 -8.20 6.26
C LEU A 169 12.42 -7.86 5.00
N GLN A 170 13.21 -8.80 4.46
CA GLN A 170 13.95 -8.61 3.22
C GLN A 170 13.03 -8.31 2.04
N SER A 171 11.97 -9.11 1.84
CA SER A 171 11.00 -8.91 0.76
C SER A 171 10.29 -7.57 0.86
N GLU A 172 9.71 -7.26 2.02
CA GLU A 172 8.89 -6.07 2.16
C GLU A 172 9.72 -4.78 2.20
N THR A 173 10.93 -4.79 2.77
CA THR A 173 11.81 -3.61 2.71
C THR A 173 12.26 -3.34 1.28
N LYS A 174 12.64 -4.38 0.52
CA LYS A 174 12.99 -4.23 -0.91
C LYS A 174 11.83 -3.63 -1.70
N LYS A 175 10.63 -4.17 -1.50
CA LYS A 175 9.41 -3.72 -2.16
C LYS A 175 9.08 -2.27 -1.81
N HIS A 176 9.13 -1.92 -0.53
CA HIS A 176 8.81 -0.58 -0.09
C HIS A 176 9.80 0.45 -0.65
N LEU A 177 11.11 0.12 -0.69
CA LEU A 177 12.07 0.99 -1.36
C LEU A 177 11.81 1.12 -2.86
N GLN A 178 11.36 0.06 -3.52
CA GLN A 178 10.98 0.09 -4.94
C GLN A 178 9.76 1.00 -5.18
N GLU A 179 8.77 0.98 -4.28
CA GLU A 179 7.61 1.88 -4.31
C GLU A 179 8.02 3.34 -4.09
N LEU A 180 9.03 3.58 -3.26
CA LEU A 180 9.61 4.92 -3.05
C LEU A 180 10.45 5.41 -4.23
N GLN A 181 10.84 4.52 -5.17
CA GLN A 181 11.49 4.92 -6.43
C GLN A 181 10.50 5.48 -7.47
N THR A 182 9.32 5.92 -7.01
CA THR A 182 8.44 6.78 -7.80
C THR A 182 9.18 8.09 -8.09
N GLY A 183 9.88 8.15 -9.22
CA GLY A 183 10.65 9.29 -9.73
C GLY A 183 9.81 10.55 -10.00
N GLY A 184 8.60 10.63 -9.45
CA GLY A 184 7.65 11.68 -9.70
C GLY A 184 6.19 11.24 -9.68
N SER A 185 5.30 12.22 -9.76
CA SER A 185 3.94 12.01 -10.22
C SER A 185 3.86 12.43 -11.68
N VAL A 186 3.00 11.74 -12.43
CA VAL A 186 2.61 12.18 -13.76
C VAL A 186 1.10 12.36 -13.72
N GLU A 187 0.64 13.60 -13.90
CA GLU A 187 -0.76 13.89 -14.17
C GLU A 187 -0.90 13.98 -15.69
N VAL A 188 -1.73 13.11 -16.26
CA VAL A 188 -2.04 13.11 -17.69
C VAL A 188 -3.50 13.48 -17.86
N SER A 189 -3.76 14.63 -18.48
CA SER A 189 -5.08 14.99 -18.97
C SER A 189 -5.13 14.66 -20.46
N LEU A 190 -5.81 13.57 -20.78
CA LEU A 190 -6.00 13.12 -22.16
C LEU A 190 -7.30 13.72 -22.69
N SER A 191 -7.30 14.18 -23.95
CA SER A 191 -8.53 14.41 -24.68
C SER A 191 -9.36 13.13 -24.81
N ASP A 192 -10.69 13.27 -24.93
CA ASP A 192 -11.61 12.13 -25.02
C ASP A 192 -11.27 11.19 -26.19
N GLU A 193 -10.77 11.73 -27.32
CA GLU A 193 -10.39 10.94 -28.52
C GLU A 193 -9.20 10.00 -28.27
N VAL A 194 -8.25 10.41 -27.43
CA VAL A 194 -7.06 9.62 -27.07
C VAL A 194 -7.36 8.69 -25.88
N GLY A 195 -8.08 9.22 -24.89
CA GLY A 195 -8.43 8.50 -23.66
C GLY A 195 -9.32 7.28 -23.91
N ASP A 196 -10.21 7.33 -24.90
CA ASP A 196 -11.14 6.23 -25.16
C ASP A 196 -10.45 4.91 -25.54
N GLY A 197 -9.26 4.97 -26.12
CA GLY A 197 -8.43 3.81 -26.45
C GLY A 197 -7.71 3.19 -25.25
N LEU A 198 -7.42 3.97 -24.20
CA LEU A 198 -6.62 3.50 -23.08
C LEU A 198 -7.38 2.56 -22.15
N ARG A 199 -6.66 1.53 -21.71
CA ARG A 199 -7.10 0.55 -20.72
C ARG A 199 -6.16 0.58 -19.53
N VAL A 200 -6.67 0.05 -18.41
CA VAL A 200 -5.86 -0.18 -17.23
C VAL A 200 -4.70 -1.14 -17.59
N ASP A 201 -3.51 -0.90 -17.04
CA ASP A 201 -2.22 -1.53 -17.39
C ASP A 201 -1.55 -1.05 -18.69
N ASP A 202 -2.22 -0.26 -19.52
CA ASP A 202 -1.54 0.38 -20.65
C ASP A 202 -0.47 1.38 -20.17
N LYS A 203 0.54 1.61 -21.00
CA LYS A 203 1.70 2.45 -20.70
C LYS A 203 1.64 3.76 -21.47
N ILE A 204 2.01 4.84 -20.81
CA ILE A 204 2.19 6.16 -21.38
C ILE A 204 3.67 6.51 -21.22
N VAL A 205 4.34 6.84 -22.31
CA VAL A 205 5.73 7.29 -22.31
C VAL A 205 5.74 8.77 -22.63
N ALA A 206 6.04 9.59 -21.62
CA ALA A 206 6.23 11.02 -21.76
C ALA A 206 7.71 11.36 -21.86
N ALA A 207 8.07 12.26 -22.77
CA ALA A 207 9.43 12.78 -22.91
C ALA A 207 9.46 14.25 -22.51
N ASP A 208 10.27 14.60 -21.52
CA ASP A 208 10.65 16.00 -21.29
C ASP A 208 11.80 16.36 -22.24
N HIS A 209 11.46 17.04 -23.33
CA HIS A 209 12.42 17.46 -24.34
C HIS A 209 13.50 18.44 -23.83
N ALA A 210 13.24 19.19 -22.75
CA ALA A 210 14.21 20.13 -22.20
C ALA A 210 15.28 19.43 -21.36
N SER A 211 14.92 18.35 -20.65
CA SER A 211 15.86 17.56 -19.83
C SER A 211 16.36 16.28 -20.50
N GLY A 212 15.72 15.84 -21.59
CA GLY A 212 16.01 14.57 -22.26
C GLY A 212 15.54 13.33 -21.49
N VAL A 213 14.70 13.51 -20.46
CA VAL A 213 14.21 12.42 -19.60
C VAL A 213 12.93 11.82 -20.18
N ASN A 214 12.89 10.51 -20.31
CA ASN A 214 11.69 9.75 -20.63
C ASN A 214 11.10 9.14 -19.35
N VAL A 215 9.84 9.43 -19.08
CA VAL A 215 9.07 8.82 -17.98
C VAL A 215 8.04 7.88 -18.59
N THR A 216 8.12 6.60 -18.23
CA THR A 216 7.02 5.67 -18.49
C THR A 216 6.10 5.67 -17.28
N ALA A 217 4.81 5.82 -17.50
CA ALA A 217 3.75 5.65 -16.51
C ALA A 217 2.81 4.52 -16.96
N VAL A 218 2.15 3.86 -16.03
CA VAL A 218 1.15 2.81 -16.24
C VAL A 218 -0.20 3.33 -15.78
N VAL A 219 -1.24 3.14 -16.59
CA VAL A 219 -2.62 3.46 -16.21
C VAL A 219 -3.06 2.54 -15.07
N THR A 220 -3.23 3.11 -13.89
CA THR A 220 -3.60 2.37 -12.68
C THR A 220 -5.12 2.28 -12.53
N LYS A 221 -5.81 3.33 -12.97
CA LYS A 221 -7.25 3.48 -12.84
C LYS A 221 -7.80 4.35 -13.98
N ARG A 222 -8.96 3.95 -14.50
CA ARG A 222 -9.79 4.75 -15.39
C ARG A 222 -11.10 5.06 -14.67
N ILE A 223 -11.47 6.33 -14.64
CA ILE A 223 -12.73 6.82 -14.09
C ILE A 223 -13.55 7.34 -15.26
N VAL A 224 -14.71 6.74 -15.50
CA VAL A 224 -15.62 7.17 -16.57
C VAL A 224 -16.83 7.84 -15.94
N LYS A 225 -17.12 9.07 -16.35
CA LYS A 225 -18.30 9.82 -15.97
C LYS A 225 -19.19 9.99 -17.20
N ILE A 226 -20.47 9.67 -17.06
CA ILE A 226 -21.46 9.96 -18.09
C ILE A 226 -22.39 11.04 -17.55
N ASP A 227 -22.42 12.18 -18.21
CA ASP A 227 -23.31 13.29 -17.86
C ASP A 227 -24.06 13.75 -19.11
N SER A 228 -25.39 13.78 -19.05
CA SER A 228 -26.26 14.17 -20.17
C SER A 228 -25.95 13.48 -21.51
N GLY A 229 -25.49 12.21 -21.47
CA GLY A 229 -25.14 11.43 -22.65
C GLY A 229 -23.72 11.65 -23.19
N ILE A 230 -22.95 12.53 -22.55
CA ILE A 230 -21.53 12.77 -22.86
C ILE A 230 -20.69 11.90 -21.92
N LEU A 231 -19.79 11.11 -22.51
CA LEU A 231 -18.82 10.30 -21.79
C LEU A 231 -17.54 11.12 -21.60
N ALA A 232 -17.08 11.24 -20.36
CA ALA A 232 -15.79 11.83 -20.00
C ALA A 232 -14.94 10.79 -19.28
N SER A 233 -13.68 10.64 -19.66
CA SER A 233 -12.76 9.69 -19.04
C SER A 233 -11.58 10.41 -18.39
N THR A 234 -11.33 10.14 -17.11
CA THR A 234 -10.12 10.61 -16.40
C THR A 234 -9.28 9.41 -15.96
N PHE A 235 -7.96 9.58 -15.93
CA PHE A 235 -7.02 8.50 -15.68
C PHE A 235 -6.12 8.85 -14.49
N GLU A 236 -5.87 7.87 -13.64
CA GLU A 236 -4.74 7.92 -12.71
C GLU A 236 -3.63 7.03 -13.29
N VAL A 237 -2.40 7.51 -13.21
CA VAL A 237 -1.22 6.79 -13.68
C VAL A 237 -0.18 6.71 -12.56
N GLY A 238 0.62 5.65 -12.57
CA GLY A 238 1.72 5.43 -11.63
C GLY A 238 2.98 4.98 -12.37
N LEU A 239 4.11 4.87 -11.69
CA LEU A 239 5.31 4.30 -12.34
C LEU A 239 5.12 2.81 -12.66
N PRO A 240 5.77 2.31 -13.73
CA PRO A 240 5.84 0.89 -13.98
C PRO A 240 6.50 0.20 -12.80
N VAL A 241 5.73 -0.64 -12.12
CA VAL A 241 6.28 -1.60 -11.16
C VAL A 241 7.16 -2.55 -11.97
N GLN A 242 8.47 -2.35 -11.92
CA GLN A 242 9.41 -3.30 -12.51
C GLN A 242 9.28 -4.62 -11.74
N SER A 243 8.70 -5.61 -12.40
CA SER A 243 8.75 -7.05 -12.08
C SER A 243 8.87 -7.38 -10.59
N ALA A 244 7.83 -7.06 -9.82
CA ALA A 244 7.42 -7.76 -8.59
C ALA A 244 6.19 -7.04 -8.00
N ASN A 245 5.06 -7.76 -7.94
CA ASN A 245 4.12 -7.67 -6.82
C ASN A 245 3.39 -6.34 -6.61
N ALA A 246 2.41 -6.02 -7.47
CA ALA A 246 1.47 -4.96 -7.16
C ALA A 246 0.45 -5.45 -6.12
N ASN A 247 0.27 -4.69 -5.05
CA ASN A 247 -0.84 -4.83 -4.11
C ASN A 247 -1.69 -3.56 -4.24
N TYR A 248 -2.91 -3.66 -4.78
CA TYR A 248 -3.91 -2.60 -4.67
C TYR A 248 -4.65 -2.82 -3.35
N SER A 249 -4.16 -2.22 -2.26
CA SER A 249 -4.91 -2.20 -1.01
C SER A 249 -5.96 -1.09 -1.04
N GLY A 250 -7.10 -1.39 -1.67
CA GLY A 250 -8.35 -0.69 -1.36
C GLY A 250 -8.64 -0.89 0.12
N SER A 251 -8.59 0.19 0.89
CA SER A 251 -8.87 0.16 2.32
C SER A 251 -10.34 -0.17 2.55
N SER A 252 -10.66 -1.42 2.87
CA SER A 252 -11.93 -1.80 3.48
C SER A 252 -11.67 -2.36 4.87
N SER A 253 -11.88 -1.52 5.88
CA SER A 253 -11.93 -1.94 7.27
C SER A 253 -13.21 -2.74 7.51
N SER A 254 -13.10 -4.05 7.64
CA SER A 254 -14.12 -4.88 8.28
C SER A 254 -13.46 -5.92 9.16
N SER A 255 -13.49 -5.67 10.47
CA SER A 255 -13.08 -6.61 11.50
C SER A 255 -14.12 -7.71 11.64
N SER A 256 -13.79 -8.92 11.20
CA SER A 256 -14.48 -10.14 11.62
C SER A 256 -13.45 -11.09 12.23
N GLY A 257 -13.60 -11.33 13.54
CA GLY A 257 -12.70 -12.17 14.31
C GLY A 257 -12.76 -13.64 13.88
N SER A 258 -11.60 -14.29 13.93
CA SER A 258 -11.53 -15.73 14.10
C SER A 258 -10.30 -16.07 14.95
N ALA A 259 -10.55 -16.94 15.91
CA ALA A 259 -9.67 -17.32 17.00
C ALA A 259 -8.51 -18.22 16.51
N GLY A 260 -7.30 -17.96 17.01
CA GLY A 260 -6.16 -18.86 16.82
C GLY A 260 -4.83 -18.12 16.78
N GLY A 261 -4.33 -17.71 17.95
CA GLY A 261 -3.03 -17.04 18.08
C GLY A 261 -3.01 -16.08 19.26
N GLY A 262 -3.06 -16.62 20.48
CA GLY A 262 -3.09 -15.80 21.69
C GLY A 262 -1.75 -15.09 21.93
N VAL A 263 -1.72 -13.78 21.72
CA VAL A 263 -0.71 -12.88 22.30
C VAL A 263 -0.83 -12.97 23.84
N SER A 264 0.23 -13.33 24.56
CA SER A 264 0.20 -13.26 26.03
C SER A 264 0.37 -11.80 26.45
N LEU A 265 -0.73 -11.16 26.78
CA LEU A 265 -0.72 -9.82 27.36
C LEU A 265 -0.48 -9.97 28.87
N THR A 266 0.64 -9.46 29.37
CA THR A 266 0.89 -9.35 30.81
C THR A 266 0.27 -8.05 31.31
N ALA A 267 -0.68 -8.15 32.24
CA ALA A 267 -1.28 -6.98 32.84
C ALA A 267 -0.28 -6.28 33.78
N GLY A 268 -0.13 -4.96 33.61
CA GLY A 268 0.64 -4.12 34.54
C GLY A 268 -0.08 -3.94 35.88
N ARG A 269 0.58 -3.27 36.83
CA ARG A 269 -0.01 -2.96 38.14
C ARG A 269 -1.32 -2.18 37.98
N GLY A 270 -2.40 -2.65 38.63
CA GLY A 270 -3.74 -2.06 38.53
C GLY A 270 -4.58 -2.53 37.34
N LEU A 271 -4.09 -3.47 36.52
CA LEU A 271 -4.83 -4.06 35.42
C LEU A 271 -5.03 -5.57 35.64
N SER A 272 -6.22 -6.08 35.31
CA SER A 272 -6.46 -7.52 35.21
C SER A 272 -7.14 -7.86 33.88
N ILE A 273 -6.75 -8.98 33.27
CA ILE A 273 -7.31 -9.45 32.00
C ILE A 273 -7.98 -10.79 32.26
N SER A 274 -9.30 -10.85 32.09
CA SER A 274 -10.07 -12.09 32.25
C SER A 274 -11.21 -12.16 31.23
N GLY A 275 -11.38 -13.33 30.59
CA GLY A 275 -12.48 -13.56 29.65
C GLY A 275 -12.55 -12.60 28.45
N GLY A 276 -11.40 -12.08 27.98
CA GLY A 276 -11.36 -11.07 26.90
C GLY A 276 -11.74 -9.66 27.33
N THR A 277 -11.91 -9.42 28.63
CA THR A 277 -12.20 -8.11 29.22
C THR A 277 -10.96 -7.60 29.95
N ILE A 278 -10.64 -6.32 29.77
CA ILE A 278 -9.60 -5.63 30.52
C ILE A 278 -10.28 -4.84 31.63
N ASN A 279 -9.99 -5.20 32.88
CA ASN A 279 -10.43 -4.47 34.05
C ASN A 279 -9.29 -3.60 34.58
N ALA A 280 -9.63 -2.40 35.01
CA ALA A 280 -8.70 -1.50 35.68
C ALA A 280 -9.17 -1.31 37.13
N GLU A 281 -8.33 -1.67 38.08
CA GLU A 281 -8.54 -1.44 39.51
C GLU A 281 -7.58 -0.35 39.96
N VAL A 282 -8.14 0.76 40.43
CA VAL A 282 -7.37 1.85 41.04
C VAL A 282 -7.41 1.63 42.54
N ALA A 283 -6.26 1.31 43.16
CA ALA A 283 -6.18 1.15 44.60
C ALA A 283 -6.13 2.54 45.27
N SER A 284 -6.54 2.59 46.54
CA SER A 284 -6.47 3.81 47.36
C SER A 284 -5.06 4.42 47.39
N GLU A 285 -4.04 3.56 47.37
CA GLU A 285 -2.61 3.91 47.33
C GLU A 285 -2.22 4.66 46.04
N ASP A 286 -2.86 4.36 44.91
CA ASP A 286 -2.59 5.02 43.63
C ASP A 286 -3.18 6.45 43.59
N LEU A 287 -4.10 6.77 44.51
CA LEU A 287 -4.73 8.08 44.65
C LEU A 287 -4.04 8.98 45.69
N ASP A 288 -3.07 8.46 46.45
CA ASP A 288 -2.44 9.19 47.54
C ASP A 288 -1.67 10.42 47.06
N ALA A 289 -0.99 10.33 45.91
CA ALA A 289 -0.28 11.46 45.32
C ALA A 289 -1.25 12.60 44.95
N VAL A 290 -2.41 12.27 44.38
CA VAL A 290 -3.45 13.25 44.02
C VAL A 290 -4.06 13.86 45.27
N ARG A 291 -4.30 13.06 46.31
CA ARG A 291 -4.82 13.52 47.59
C ARG A 291 -3.87 14.50 48.28
N GLN A 292 -2.57 14.20 48.29
CA GLN A 292 -1.56 15.11 48.84
C GLN A 292 -1.48 16.44 48.07
N VAL A 293 -1.55 16.39 46.74
CA VAL A 293 -1.57 17.59 45.90
C VAL A 293 -2.82 18.43 46.18
N ALA A 294 -3.99 17.80 46.30
CA ALA A 294 -5.24 18.48 46.63
C ALA A 294 -5.21 19.13 48.03
N GLU A 295 -4.66 18.44 49.03
CA GLU A 295 -4.49 18.99 50.38
C GLU A 295 -3.51 20.17 50.42
N SER A 296 -2.41 20.08 49.67
CA SER A 296 -1.44 21.17 49.50
C SER A 296 -2.06 22.39 48.83
N ALA A 297 -2.84 22.19 47.76
CA ALA A 297 -3.55 23.26 47.08
C ALA A 297 -4.57 23.95 48.01
N ASN A 298 -5.31 23.17 48.82
CA ASN A 298 -6.28 23.72 49.77
C ASN A 298 -5.60 24.53 50.89
N LYS A 299 -4.45 24.07 51.41
CA LYS A 299 -3.63 24.84 52.38
C LYS A 299 -3.12 26.15 51.77
N THR A 300 -2.70 26.12 50.51
CA THR A 300 -2.20 27.30 49.80
C THR A 300 -3.32 28.32 49.54
N ALA A 301 -4.50 27.85 49.12
CA ALA A 301 -5.68 28.69 48.89
C ALA A 301 -6.19 29.33 50.20
N SER A 302 -6.28 28.56 51.27
CA SER A 302 -6.70 29.07 52.60
C SER A 302 -5.67 30.05 53.19
N GLY A 303 -4.37 29.81 53.01
CA GLY A 303 -3.30 30.74 53.36
C GLY A 303 -3.40 32.06 52.60
N SER A 304 -3.72 32.00 51.31
CA SER A 304 -3.91 33.18 50.45
C SER A 304 -5.15 33.99 50.87
N ARG A 305 -6.29 33.34 51.19
CA ARG A 305 -7.49 34.01 51.74
C ARG A 305 -7.22 34.70 53.09
N ARG A 306 -6.43 34.09 53.99
CA ARG A 306 -6.02 34.73 55.26
C ARG A 306 -5.14 35.97 55.04
N ARG A 307 -4.24 35.94 54.06
CA ARG A 307 -3.38 37.09 53.72
C ARG A 307 -4.19 38.25 53.14
N SER A 308 -5.16 37.98 52.29
CA SER A 308 -6.08 38.99 51.75
C SER A 308 -6.97 39.61 52.83
N ALA A 309 -7.52 38.81 53.76
CA ALA A 309 -8.33 39.32 54.86
C ALA A 309 -7.55 40.19 55.86
N LYS A 310 -6.24 39.94 56.05
CA LYS A 310 -5.38 40.75 56.94
C LYS A 310 -5.02 42.11 56.34
N ARG A 311 -5.05 42.25 55.02
CA ARG A 311 -4.80 43.49 54.28
C ARG A 311 -6.00 44.45 54.25
N ILE A 312 -7.21 43.99 54.60
CA ILE A 312 -8.46 44.77 54.55
C ILE A 312 -8.85 45.32 55.94
N ARG A 313 -7.99 45.21 56.97
CA ARG A 313 -8.26 45.91 58.24
C ARG A 313 -8.14 47.43 58.03
N PRO A 314 -9.20 48.22 58.24
CA PRO A 314 -9.12 49.67 58.10
C PRO A 314 -8.17 50.24 59.16
N PRO A 315 -7.45 51.35 58.87
CA PRO A 315 -6.55 51.95 59.83
C PRO A 315 -7.34 52.41 61.06
N ARG A 316 -6.82 52.12 62.25
CA ARG A 316 -7.34 52.65 63.51
C ARG A 316 -7.30 54.18 63.44
N MET A 317 -8.44 54.82 63.36
CA MET A 317 -8.56 56.26 63.57
C MET A 317 -8.16 56.58 65.02
N ARG A 318 -7.19 57.49 65.16
CA ARG A 318 -6.88 58.20 66.41
C ARG A 318 -7.77 59.42 66.50
#